data_AF-A0A3C1G9M2-F1
#
_entry.id   AF-A0A3C1G9M2-F1
#
_cell.length_a   1.000
_cell.length_b   1.000
_cell.length_c   1.000
_cell.angle_alpha   90.00
_cell.angle_beta   90.00
_cell.angle_gamma   90.00
#
_symmetry.space_group_name_H-M   'P 1'
#
loop_
_entity.id
_entity.type
_entity.pdbx_description
1 polymer ?
#
loop_
_entity_poly.entity_id
_entity_poly.type
_entity_poly.pdbx_seq_one_letter_code
_entity_poly.pdbx_strand_id
1 'polypeptide(L)' 'MVMLALGVLLSTVGTDIVTGVERFALGSVNLSGGVDLVAVVMGLFGVSEILLNIEESARG' A
#
# COMPACT_ATOMS: atom_id res chain seq x y z
N MET A 1 -12.87 11.33 -4.10
CA MET A 1 -13.73 10.28 -3.52
C MET A 1 -13.20 8.87 -3.79
N VAL A 2 -12.87 8.51 -5.04
CA VAL A 2 -12.34 7.16 -5.36
C VAL A 2 -11.07 6.81 -4.59
N MET A 3 -10.09 7.72 -4.50
CA MET A 3 -8.86 7.50 -3.73
C MET A 3 -9.11 7.36 -2.21
N LEU A 4 -10.08 8.10 -1.67
CA LEU A 4 -10.48 7.97 -0.26
C LEU A 4 -11.13 6.61 0.01
N ALA A 5 -12.04 6.19 -0.87
CA ALA A 5 -12.67 4.88 -0.76
C ALA A 5 -11.64 3.74 -0.84
N LEU A 6 -10.66 3.85 -1.76
CA LEU A 6 -9.55 2.91 -1.86
C LEU A 6 -8.69 2.87 -0.58
N GLY A 7 -8.33 4.02 -0.03
CA GLY A 7 -7.55 4.08 1.21
C GLY A 7 -8.27 3.46 2.40
N VAL A 8 -9.58 3.73 2.54
CA VAL A 8 -10.41 3.11 3.59
C VAL A 8 -10.48 1.61 3.39
N LEU A 9 -10.68 1.13 2.16
CA LEU A 9 -10.75 -0.30 1.87
C LEU A 9 -9.43 -1.01 2.20
N LEU A 10 -8.28 -0.43 1.83
CA LEU A 10 -6.96 -0.95 2.17
C LEU A 10 -6.69 -0.98 3.68
N SER A 11 -7.20 0.01 4.41
CA SER A 11 -7.09 0.09 5.88
C SER A 11 -7.86 -1.04 6.60
N THR A 12 -8.87 -1.63 5.97
CA THR A 12 -9.64 -2.74 6.58
C THR A 12 -8.97 -4.11 6.46
N VAL A 13 -7.86 -4.23 5.73
CA VAL A 13 -7.10 -5.47 5.57
C VAL A 13 -6.25 -5.73 6.80
N GLY A 14 -6.34 -6.92 7.38
CA GLY A 14 -5.54 -7.37 8.53
C GLY A 14 -6.38 -7.94 9.67
N THR A 15 -5.73 -8.21 10.80
CA THR A 15 -6.38 -8.72 12.00
C THR A 15 -7.00 -7.57 12.79
N ASP A 16 -8.30 -7.68 13.07
CA ASP A 16 -8.99 -6.75 13.94
C ASP A 16 -8.46 -6.89 15.39
N ILE A 17 -7.89 -5.82 15.94
CA ILE A 17 -7.23 -5.80 17.26
C ILE A 17 -8.18 -6.18 18.42
N VAL A 18 -9.47 -5.91 18.27
CA VAL A 18 -10.46 -6.13 19.34
C VAL A 18 -10.94 -7.57 19.35
N THR A 19 -11.22 -8.12 18.17
CA THR A 19 -11.85 -9.43 18.01
C THR A 19 -10.87 -10.56 17.67
N GLY A 20 -9.67 -10.23 17.20
CA GLY A 20 -8.69 -11.19 16.71
C GLY A 20 -9.07 -11.85 15.38
N VAL A 21 -10.13 -11.38 14.72
CA VAL A 21 -10.60 -11.93 13.44
C VAL A 21 -9.82 -11.30 12.29
N GLU A 22 -9.30 -12.14 11.41
CA GLU A 22 -8.68 -11.71 10.16
C GLU A 22 -9.72 -11.19 9.16
N ARG A 23 -9.54 -9.95 8.69
CA ARG A 23 -10.35 -9.34 7.63
C ARG A 23 -9.52 -9.19 6.36
N PHE A 24 -10.01 -9.76 5.27
CA PHE A 24 -9.35 -9.71 3.96
C PHE A 24 -7.91 -10.24 3.92
N ALA A 25 -7.47 -11.00 4.94
CA ALA A 25 -6.13 -11.61 4.97
C ALA A 25 -6.03 -12.93 4.18
N LEU A 26 -7.18 -13.55 3.85
CA LEU A 26 -7.28 -14.77 3.02
C LEU A 26 -6.40 -15.95 3.50
N GLY A 27 -6.07 -16.00 4.80
CA GLY A 27 -5.18 -17.02 5.38
C GLY A 27 -3.69 -16.78 5.14
N SER A 28 -3.29 -15.62 4.62
CA SER A 28 -1.89 -15.22 4.45
C SER A 28 -1.38 -14.49 5.68
N VAL A 29 -0.33 -15.02 6.31
CA VAL A 29 0.36 -14.39 7.45
C VAL A 29 0.93 -13.01 7.10
N ASN A 30 1.29 -12.78 5.83
CA ASN A 30 1.77 -11.47 5.40
C ASN A 30 0.66 -10.41 5.38
N LEU A 31 -0.60 -10.80 5.20
CA LEU A 31 -1.74 -9.88 5.21
C LEU A 31 -2.42 -9.80 6.57
N SER A 32 -2.16 -10.73 7.51
CA SER A 32 -2.74 -10.68 8.85
C SER A 32 -2.23 -9.46 9.64
N GLY A 33 -1.00 -9.02 9.39
CA GLY A 33 -0.45 -7.75 9.90
C GLY A 33 -1.05 -6.49 9.24
N GLY A 34 -1.87 -6.65 8.21
CA GLY A 34 -2.42 -5.57 7.39
C GLY A 34 -1.47 -5.08 6.30
N VAL A 35 -1.82 -3.97 5.66
CA VAL A 35 -1.00 -3.36 4.61
C VAL A 35 0.14 -2.55 5.24
N ASP A 36 1.39 -2.90 4.91
CA ASP A 36 2.55 -2.15 5.36
C ASP A 36 2.63 -0.78 4.65
N LEU A 37 2.32 0.27 5.42
CA LEU A 37 2.33 1.64 4.93
C LEU A 37 3.74 2.08 4.48
N VAL A 38 4.79 1.59 5.13
CA VAL A 38 6.17 1.93 4.77
C VAL A 38 6.50 1.35 3.40
N ALA A 39 6.13 0.09 3.15
CA ALA A 39 6.32 -0.54 1.84
C ALA A 39 5.57 0.20 0.72
N VAL A 40 4.33 0.63 0.98
CA VAL A 40 3.53 1.41 0.02
C VAL A 40 4.21 2.75 -0.29
N VAL A 41 4.65 3.49 0.74
CA VAL A 41 5.32 4.78 0.57
C VAL A 41 6.65 4.62 -0.16
N MET A 42 7.47 3.63 0.21
CA MET A 42 8.74 3.32 -0.47
C MET A 42 8.51 3.02 -1.96
N GLY A 43 7.47 2.25 -2.30
CA GLY A 43 7.11 1.97 -3.69
C GLY A 43 6.67 3.22 -4.45
N LEU A 44 5.84 4.06 -3.84
CA LEU A 44 5.35 5.30 -4.46
C LEU A 44 6.50 6.27 -4.76
N PHE A 45 7.42 6.44 -3.81
CA PHE A 45 8.62 7.26 -3.98
C PHE A 45 9.56 6.68 -5.05
N GLY A 46 9.83 5.38 -5.02
CA GLY A 46 10.68 4.73 -6.01
C GLY A 46 10.15 4.91 -7.43
N VAL A 47 8.83 4.75 -7.64
CA VAL A 47 8.20 5.00 -8.94
C VAL A 47 8.35 6.47 -9.35
N SER A 48 8.16 7.41 -8.41
CA SER A 48 8.36 8.84 -8.69
C SER A 48 9.79 9.15 -9.16
N GLU A 49 10.80 8.61 -8.49
CA GLU A 49 12.20 8.83 -8.87
C GLU A 49 12.53 8.24 -10.23
N ILE A 50 12.02 7.03 -10.54
CA ILE A 50 12.21 6.40 -11.85
C ILE A 50 11.61 7.27 -12.96
N LEU A 51 10.38 7.79 -12.77
CA LEU A 51 9.74 8.64 -13.75
C LEU A 51 10.51 9.95 -13.97
N LEU A 52 10.99 10.58 -12.90
CA LEU A 52 11.80 11.79 -12.98
C LEU A 52 13.12 11.55 -13.70
N ASN A 53 13.80 10.43 -13.41
CA ASN A 53 15.05 10.06 -14.05
C ASN A 53 14.89 9.85 -15.57
N ILE A 54 13.76 9.26 -15.99
CA ILE A 54 13.43 9.08 -17.41
C ILE A 54 13.14 10.44 -18.07
N GLU A 55 12.38 11.34 -17.41
CA GLU A 55 12.11 12.68 -17.94
C GLU A 55 13.39 13.49 -18.12
N GLU A 56 14.30 13.44 -17.15
CA GLU A 56 15.60 14.12 -17.21
C GLU A 56 16.46 13.57 -18.36
N SER A 57 16.53 12.24 -18.49
CA SER A 57 17.26 11.57 -19.57
C SER A 57 16.66 11.86 -20.97
N ALA A 58 15.36 12.12 -21.05
CA ALA A 58 14.68 12.47 -22.31
C ALA A 58 14.81 13.95 -22.69
N ARG A 59 15.16 14.83 -21.74
CA ARG A 59 15.38 16.26 -21.96
C ARG A 59 16.83 16.62 -22.32
N GLY A 60 17.80 15.77 -21.96
CA GLY A 60 19.21 15.87 -22.35
C GLY A 60 19.47 15.28 -23.74
#